data_AF-A0A812R2D0-F1
#
_entry.id   AF-A0A812R2D0-F1
#
_cell.length_a   1.000
_cell.length_b   1.000
_cell.length_c   1.000
_cell.angle_alpha   90.00
_cell.angle_beta   90.00
_cell.angle_gamma   90.00
#
_symmetry.space_group_name_H-M   'P 1'
#
loop_
_entity.id
_entity.type
_entity.pdbx_description
1 polymer ?
#
loop_
_entity_poly.entity_id
_entity_poly.type
_entity_poly.pdbx_seq_one_letter_code
_entity_poly.pdbx_strand_id
1 'polypeptide(L)'
;MGEEDVGHMFCMYQYEVGTRSPSPICATALDCNPPLTDPCNPQELLRCGCDARVDEVFPMSILGFNLQQEDSVHFLPYAQLCTFDLIGPRILNPFSEPISQVVSANQDQVTYEGMTSIETGLYRVCAIHVGRLYDVGLVVVRPSCAVPLVLVDGACVEHCPRTKIPVAGKCTAPRACVIAVVCVIQLLSMPGTHRLIRRLAMLSGSVAGLLTQQDYMLAIRMTDPYESSAALVRLHR
;
A
#
# COMPACT_ATOMS: atom_id res chain seq x y z
N MET A 1 21.19 -8.95 4.38
CA MET A 1 20.76 -8.12 3.25
C MET A 1 19.41 -8.66 2.85
N GLY A 2 18.34 -8.09 3.40
CA GLY A 2 16.98 -8.45 3.03
C GLY A 2 16.56 -7.49 1.93
N GLU A 3 16.61 -7.94 0.69
CA GLU A 3 15.75 -7.38 -0.36
C GLU A 3 14.33 -7.49 0.18
N GLU A 4 13.67 -6.34 0.40
CA GLU A 4 12.21 -6.34 0.48
C GLU A 4 11.74 -6.75 -0.91
N ASP A 5 11.47 -8.04 -1.05
CA ASP A 5 11.01 -8.65 -2.30
C ASP A 5 9.77 -7.87 -2.76
N VAL A 6 9.86 -7.25 -3.94
CA VAL A 6 8.80 -6.41 -4.49
C VAL A 6 7.68 -7.34 -4.92
N GLY A 7 6.76 -7.62 -3.99
CA GLY A 7 5.56 -8.40 -4.26
C GLY A 7 4.72 -7.79 -5.38
N HIS A 8 3.81 -8.57 -5.95
CA HIS A 8 2.97 -8.13 -7.05
C HIS A 8 2.14 -6.89 -6.68
N MET A 9 2.11 -5.89 -7.55
CA MET A 9 1.41 -4.63 -7.31
C MET A 9 0.31 -4.45 -8.36
N PHE A 10 -0.95 -4.40 -7.93
CA PHE A 10 -2.09 -4.23 -8.82
C PHE A 10 -2.87 -2.95 -8.53
N CYS A 11 -3.35 -2.34 -9.59
CA CYS A 11 -4.36 -1.29 -9.53
C CYS A 11 -5.68 -1.80 -10.11
N MET A 12 -6.80 -1.49 -9.49
CA MET A 12 -8.13 -1.81 -9.98
C MET A 12 -9.11 -0.70 -9.61
N TYR A 13 -10.19 -0.54 -10.40
CA TYR A 13 -11.28 0.36 -10.06
C TYR A 13 -12.52 -0.44 -9.66
N GLN A 14 -13.32 0.14 -8.78
CA GLN A 14 -14.57 -0.46 -8.34
C GLN A 14 -15.48 -0.70 -9.56
N TYR A 15 -16.09 -1.89 -9.62
CA TYR A 15 -16.97 -2.38 -10.70
C TYR A 15 -16.29 -2.60 -12.06
N GLU A 16 -14.99 -2.36 -12.16
CA GLU A 16 -14.22 -2.64 -13.36
C GLU A 16 -13.83 -4.12 -13.42
N VAL A 17 -13.83 -4.67 -14.64
CA VAL A 17 -13.46 -6.06 -14.92
C VAL A 17 -11.97 -6.11 -15.29
N GLY A 18 -11.12 -6.50 -14.35
CA GLY A 18 -9.67 -6.58 -14.52
C GLY A 18 -8.89 -5.47 -13.83
N THR A 19 -7.58 -5.42 -14.05
CA THR A 19 -6.63 -4.52 -13.40
C THR A 19 -6.07 -3.48 -14.39
N ARG A 20 -5.75 -2.29 -13.88
CA ARG A 20 -5.11 -1.19 -14.61
C ARG A 20 -3.57 -1.27 -14.62
N SER A 21 -2.98 -2.20 -13.88
CA SER A 21 -1.53 -2.44 -13.93
C SER A 21 -1.26 -3.53 -14.98
N PRO A 22 -0.51 -3.24 -16.05
CA PRO A 22 -0.22 -4.20 -17.11
C PRO A 22 0.78 -5.28 -16.69
N SER A 23 1.63 -4.98 -15.70
CA SER A 23 2.62 -5.92 -15.18
C SER A 23 2.50 -6.03 -13.66
N PRO A 24 2.47 -7.26 -13.09
CA PRO A 24 2.44 -7.44 -11.65
C PRO A 24 3.76 -7.04 -10.99
N ILE A 25 4.89 -7.14 -11.71
CA ILE A 25 6.23 -6.79 -11.22
C ILE A 25 6.78 -5.64 -12.07
N CYS A 26 7.29 -4.60 -11.41
CA CYS A 26 8.03 -3.55 -12.09
C CYS A 26 9.49 -3.97 -12.29
N ALA A 27 9.83 -4.48 -13.49
CA ALA A 27 11.15 -5.02 -13.81
C ALA A 27 12.31 -4.02 -13.61
N THR A 28 12.05 -2.71 -13.71
CA THR A 28 13.05 -1.63 -13.56
C THR A 28 13.11 -1.04 -12.14
N ALA A 29 12.26 -1.51 -11.22
CA ALA A 29 12.12 -0.93 -9.89
C ALA A 29 13.19 -1.38 -8.88
N LEU A 30 14.25 -2.09 -9.33
CA LEU A 30 15.33 -2.58 -8.47
C LEU A 30 15.92 -1.47 -7.57
N ASP A 31 15.85 -0.20 -8.02
CA ASP A 31 16.28 0.99 -7.29
C ASP A 31 15.17 2.07 -7.12
N CYS A 32 13.88 1.72 -7.08
CA CYS A 32 12.85 2.75 -6.83
C CYS A 32 12.93 3.24 -5.37
N ASN A 33 13.57 4.41 -5.16
CA ASN A 33 13.70 5.04 -3.85
C ASN A 33 13.07 6.46 -3.84
N PRO A 34 12.00 6.71 -3.06
CA PRO A 34 11.30 5.77 -2.19
C PRO A 34 10.55 4.69 -2.99
N PRO A 35 10.25 3.51 -2.38
CA PRO A 35 9.52 2.43 -3.02
C PRO A 35 8.18 2.88 -3.61
N LEU A 36 7.68 2.13 -4.59
CA LEU A 36 6.33 2.34 -5.12
C LEU A 36 5.30 2.09 -4.00
N THR A 37 4.52 3.12 -3.68
CA THR A 37 3.46 3.07 -2.66
C THR A 37 2.07 2.96 -3.27
N ASP A 38 1.83 3.57 -4.44
CA ASP A 38 0.54 3.59 -5.11
C ASP A 38 0.62 3.07 -6.56
N PRO A 39 0.26 1.81 -6.83
CA PRO A 39 0.27 1.26 -8.18
C PRO A 39 -0.82 1.82 -9.09
N CYS A 40 -1.70 2.71 -8.58
CA CYS A 40 -2.67 3.43 -9.39
C CYS A 40 -2.21 4.84 -9.79
N ASN A 41 -1.05 5.30 -9.30
CA ASN A 41 -0.57 6.64 -9.58
C ASN A 41 0.39 6.62 -10.79
N PRO A 42 -0.02 7.15 -11.96
CA PRO A 42 0.83 7.12 -13.15
C PRO A 42 2.15 7.88 -12.96
N GLN A 43 2.16 8.95 -12.16
CA GLN A 43 3.40 9.70 -11.90
C GLN A 43 4.39 8.88 -11.07
N GLU A 44 3.88 8.08 -10.13
CA GLU A 44 4.72 7.22 -9.30
C GLU A 44 5.22 5.99 -10.07
N LEU A 45 4.36 5.40 -10.90
CA LEU A 45 4.74 4.33 -11.83
C LEU A 45 5.85 4.80 -12.78
N LEU A 46 5.69 5.97 -13.41
CA LEU A 46 6.73 6.56 -14.26
C LEU A 46 8.03 6.81 -13.50
N ARG A 47 7.95 7.34 -12.27
CA ARG A 47 9.12 7.57 -11.40
C ARG A 47 9.87 6.28 -11.09
N CYS A 48 9.15 5.18 -10.83
CA CYS A 48 9.73 3.87 -10.56
C CYS A 48 10.12 3.09 -11.83
N GLY A 49 9.96 3.67 -13.03
CA GLY A 49 10.21 2.96 -14.29
C GLY A 49 9.28 1.77 -14.53
N CYS A 50 8.09 1.79 -13.92
CA CYS A 50 6.99 0.89 -14.21
C CYS A 50 6.22 1.37 -15.45
N ASP A 51 5.51 0.45 -16.09
CA ASP A 51 4.55 0.81 -17.13
C ASP A 51 3.37 1.56 -16.50
N ALA A 52 3.13 2.78 -16.97
CA ALA A 52 2.14 3.71 -16.42
C ALA A 52 0.81 3.71 -17.18
N ARG A 53 0.56 2.73 -18.05
CA ARG A 53 -0.68 2.54 -18.82
C ARG A 53 -1.87 2.13 -17.93
N VAL A 54 -2.24 3.04 -17.03
CA VAL A 54 -3.41 2.91 -16.15
C VAL A 54 -4.72 3.28 -16.85
N ASP A 55 -4.66 3.68 -18.11
CA ASP A 55 -5.77 4.00 -19.00
C ASP A 55 -6.35 2.78 -19.73
N GLU A 56 -5.63 1.66 -19.74
CA GLU A 56 -6.06 0.36 -20.28
C GLU A 56 -6.42 -0.62 -19.14
N VAL A 57 -7.17 -1.67 -19.48
CA VAL A 57 -7.59 -2.72 -18.53
C VAL A 57 -7.03 -4.07 -18.99
N PHE A 58 -6.42 -4.78 -18.06
CA PHE A 58 -5.73 -6.05 -18.27
C PHE A 58 -6.32 -7.13 -17.36
N PRO A 59 -6.29 -8.40 -17.74
CA PRO A 59 -6.58 -9.46 -16.80
C PRO A 59 -5.51 -9.49 -15.70
N MET A 60 -5.89 -9.88 -14.49
CA MET A 60 -4.93 -9.95 -13.39
C MET A 60 -4.06 -11.19 -13.58
N SER A 61 -2.74 -11.02 -13.58
CA SER A 61 -1.82 -12.17 -13.67
C SER A 61 -0.88 -12.23 -12.47
N ILE A 62 -0.62 -13.44 -12.00
CA ILE A 62 0.37 -13.73 -10.95
C ILE A 62 1.52 -14.50 -11.59
N LEU A 63 2.75 -14.11 -11.25
CA LEU A 63 3.96 -14.83 -11.64
C LEU A 63 4.40 -15.78 -10.53
N GLY A 64 5.03 -16.88 -10.90
CA GLY A 64 5.44 -17.90 -9.96
C GLY A 64 6.20 -19.04 -10.62
N PHE A 65 6.30 -20.16 -9.92
CA PHE A 65 6.95 -21.36 -10.41
C PHE A 65 6.01 -22.56 -10.31
N ASN A 66 5.91 -23.33 -11.39
CA ASN A 66 5.13 -24.57 -11.47
C ASN A 66 3.65 -24.39 -11.10
N LEU A 67 3.07 -23.25 -11.50
CA LEU A 67 1.69 -22.89 -11.22
C LEU A 67 0.69 -23.85 -11.86
N GLN A 68 -0.46 -24.04 -11.19
CA GLN A 68 -1.46 -25.05 -11.53
C GLN A 68 -2.84 -24.43 -11.78
N GLN A 69 -3.72 -25.20 -12.44
CA GLN A 69 -5.07 -24.76 -12.77
C GLN A 69 -5.96 -24.67 -11.50
N GLU A 70 -5.59 -25.41 -10.47
CA GLU A 70 -6.25 -25.45 -9.17
C GLU A 70 -5.78 -24.34 -8.21
N ASP A 71 -4.71 -23.61 -8.57
CA ASP A 71 -4.20 -22.52 -7.75
C ASP A 71 -5.21 -21.37 -7.69
N SER A 72 -5.53 -20.87 -6.51
CA SER A 72 -6.55 -19.84 -6.31
C SER A 72 -5.98 -18.57 -5.72
N VAL A 73 -6.68 -17.45 -5.95
CA VAL A 73 -6.37 -16.16 -5.34
C VAL A 73 -7.45 -15.73 -4.39
N HIS A 74 -7.01 -15.14 -3.28
CA HIS A 74 -7.86 -14.56 -2.26
C HIS A 74 -7.38 -13.17 -1.89
N PHE A 75 -8.32 -12.30 -1.57
CA PHE A 75 -8.05 -10.91 -1.23
C PHE A 75 -8.44 -10.64 0.21
N LEU A 76 -7.47 -10.29 1.04
CA LEU A 76 -7.69 -9.95 2.44
C LEU A 76 -7.46 -8.46 2.67
N PRO A 77 -8.19 -7.78 3.56
CA PRO A 77 -7.84 -6.42 3.95
C PRO A 77 -6.36 -6.33 4.34
N TYR A 78 -5.65 -5.29 3.91
CA TYR A 78 -4.18 -5.21 4.06
C TYR A 78 -3.63 -5.44 5.48
N ALA A 79 -4.38 -5.05 6.50
CA ALA A 79 -4.04 -5.25 7.91
C ALA A 79 -4.09 -6.72 8.35
N GLN A 80 -4.69 -7.60 7.55
CA GLN A 80 -4.73 -9.04 7.77
C GLN A 80 -3.59 -9.71 7.02
N LEU A 81 -3.02 -10.75 7.63
CA LEU A 81 -1.99 -11.58 7.02
C LEU A 81 -2.64 -12.76 6.30
N CYS A 82 -1.96 -13.29 5.30
CA CYS A 82 -2.38 -14.53 4.64
C CYS A 82 -2.27 -15.70 5.63
N THR A 83 -3.39 -16.14 6.20
CA THR A 83 -3.47 -17.33 7.06
C THR A 83 -4.68 -18.20 6.71
N PHE A 84 -4.56 -19.52 6.85
CA PHE A 84 -5.65 -20.47 6.50
C PHE A 84 -6.93 -20.27 7.32
N ASP A 85 -6.81 -19.84 8.58
CA ASP A 85 -7.95 -19.67 9.49
C ASP A 85 -8.96 -18.60 8.98
N LEU A 86 -8.51 -17.68 8.13
CA LEU A 86 -9.31 -16.58 7.60
C LEU A 86 -9.93 -16.88 6.23
N ILE A 87 -9.50 -17.94 5.55
CA ILE A 87 -9.98 -18.32 4.21
C ILE A 87 -11.25 -19.21 4.28
N GLY A 88 -11.69 -19.55 5.50
CA GLY A 88 -12.97 -20.23 5.76
C GLY A 88 -14.22 -19.41 5.40
N PRO A 89 -15.43 -20.01 5.45
CA PRO A 89 -16.66 -19.48 4.84
C PRO A 89 -17.25 -18.30 5.65
N ARG A 90 -16.58 -17.16 5.61
CA ARG A 90 -17.11 -15.84 5.99
C ARG A 90 -16.58 -14.78 5.04
N ILE A 91 -16.73 -15.03 3.75
CA ILE A 91 -16.37 -14.05 2.74
C ILE A 91 -17.57 -13.11 2.56
N LEU A 92 -17.59 -12.00 3.30
CA LEU A 92 -18.18 -10.77 2.77
C LEU A 92 -17.23 -10.33 1.66
N ASN A 93 -17.31 -11.00 0.50
CA ASN A 93 -16.32 -10.91 -0.56
C ASN A 93 -16.55 -9.61 -1.32
N PRO A 94 -15.63 -8.63 -1.25
CA PRO A 94 -15.75 -7.50 -2.12
C PRO A 94 -15.33 -7.87 -3.54
N PHE A 95 -14.58 -8.96 -3.75
CA PHE A 95 -14.14 -9.41 -5.06
C PHE A 95 -15.06 -10.50 -5.61
N SER A 96 -15.31 -10.47 -6.93
CA SER A 96 -15.98 -11.56 -7.62
C SER A 96 -15.02 -12.73 -7.85
N GLU A 97 -15.58 -13.94 -7.99
CA GLU A 97 -14.80 -15.07 -8.50
C GLU A 97 -14.36 -14.81 -9.95
N PRO A 98 -13.17 -15.27 -10.35
CA PRO A 98 -12.75 -15.22 -11.76
C PRO A 98 -13.71 -16.01 -12.65
N ILE A 99 -14.00 -15.50 -13.84
CA ILE A 99 -14.80 -16.20 -14.86
C ILE A 99 -13.99 -17.34 -15.46
N SER A 100 -12.69 -17.10 -15.67
CA SER A 100 -11.76 -18.07 -16.22
C SER A 100 -10.39 -17.90 -15.56
N GLN A 101 -9.62 -18.98 -15.60
CA GLN A 101 -8.23 -19.02 -15.16
C GLN A 101 -7.42 -19.71 -16.26
N VAL A 102 -6.31 -19.10 -16.66
CA VAL A 102 -5.44 -19.63 -17.71
C VAL A 102 -4.01 -19.68 -17.19
N VAL A 103 -3.44 -20.88 -17.16
CA VAL A 103 -2.04 -21.10 -16.80
C VAL A 103 -1.18 -21.07 -18.06
N SER A 104 -0.03 -20.40 -18.00
CA SER A 104 0.92 -20.35 -19.11
C SER A 104 1.49 -21.75 -19.41
N ALA A 105 1.93 -21.97 -20.65
CA ALA A 105 2.52 -23.25 -21.05
C ALA A 105 3.77 -23.62 -20.23
N ASN A 106 4.50 -22.61 -19.75
CA ASN A 106 5.70 -22.77 -18.91
C ASN A 106 5.36 -22.90 -17.42
N GLN A 107 4.09 -22.76 -17.03
CA GLN A 107 3.63 -22.78 -15.64
C GLN A 107 4.31 -21.72 -14.75
N ASP A 108 4.68 -20.60 -15.34
CA ASP A 108 5.33 -19.46 -14.69
C ASP A 108 4.35 -18.28 -14.47
N GLN A 109 3.15 -18.35 -15.05
CA GLN A 109 2.12 -17.33 -14.92
C GLN A 109 0.73 -17.97 -14.86
N VAL A 110 -0.12 -17.46 -13.96
CA VAL A 110 -1.56 -17.69 -13.99
C VAL A 110 -2.27 -16.38 -14.25
N THR A 111 -3.21 -16.38 -15.18
CA THR A 111 -4.05 -15.23 -15.53
C THR A 111 -5.48 -15.49 -15.09
N TYR A 112 -6.06 -14.55 -14.35
CA TYR A 112 -7.43 -14.56 -13.86
C TYR A 112 -8.26 -13.53 -14.62
N GLU A 113 -9.27 -14.01 -15.35
CA GLU A 113 -10.14 -13.18 -16.17
C GLU A 113 -11.48 -12.90 -15.46
N GLY A 114 -12.09 -11.75 -15.75
CA GLY A 114 -13.45 -11.48 -15.28
C GLY A 114 -13.58 -11.05 -13.82
N MET A 115 -12.46 -10.83 -13.11
CA MET A 115 -12.51 -10.38 -11.72
C MET A 115 -12.92 -8.91 -11.60
N THR A 116 -13.72 -8.61 -10.59
CA THR A 116 -14.20 -7.27 -10.23
C THR A 116 -14.09 -7.06 -8.73
N SER A 117 -14.13 -5.80 -8.26
CA SER A 117 -14.41 -5.51 -6.84
C SER A 117 -15.56 -4.52 -6.69
N ILE A 118 -16.40 -4.76 -5.68
CA ILE A 118 -17.50 -3.89 -5.28
C ILE A 118 -17.13 -2.99 -4.09
N GLU A 119 -15.95 -3.12 -3.50
CA GLU A 119 -15.49 -2.23 -2.42
C GLU A 119 -14.09 -1.66 -2.70
N THR A 120 -13.95 -0.37 -2.43
CA THR A 120 -12.66 0.33 -2.48
C THR A 120 -11.81 0.01 -1.25
N GLY A 121 -10.51 -0.15 -1.43
CA GLY A 121 -9.62 -0.43 -0.32
C GLY A 121 -8.23 -0.85 -0.76
N LEU A 122 -7.39 -1.09 0.25
CA LEU A 122 -6.08 -1.71 0.08
C LEU A 122 -6.18 -3.16 0.57
N TYR A 123 -5.88 -4.11 -0.31
CA TYR A 123 -5.99 -5.54 -0.04
C TYR A 123 -4.66 -6.23 -0.29
N ARG A 124 -4.37 -7.24 0.53
CA ARG A 124 -3.29 -8.20 0.33
C ARG A 124 -3.78 -9.30 -0.60
N VAL A 125 -2.93 -9.68 -1.55
CA VAL A 125 -3.19 -10.78 -2.48
C VAL A 125 -2.55 -12.03 -1.91
N CYS A 126 -3.37 -13.02 -1.60
CA CYS A 126 -2.94 -14.31 -1.09
C CYS A 126 -3.19 -15.38 -2.15
N ALA A 127 -2.16 -16.12 -2.55
CA ALA A 127 -2.28 -17.22 -3.49
C ALA A 127 -2.22 -18.56 -2.75
N ILE A 128 -3.16 -19.46 -3.03
CA ILE A 128 -3.06 -20.87 -2.63
C ILE A 128 -2.38 -21.62 -3.77
N HIS A 129 -1.21 -22.17 -3.49
CA HIS A 129 -0.43 -22.95 -4.41
C HIS A 129 -0.04 -24.29 -3.78
N VAL A 130 -0.47 -25.40 -4.38
CA VAL A 130 -0.21 -26.78 -3.88
C VAL A 130 -0.54 -26.93 -2.39
N GLY A 131 -1.71 -26.42 -1.98
CA GLY A 131 -2.20 -26.50 -0.60
C GLY A 131 -1.42 -25.66 0.41
N ARG A 132 -0.56 -24.74 -0.04
CA ARG A 132 0.13 -23.75 0.79
C ARG A 132 -0.32 -22.35 0.42
N LEU A 133 -0.32 -21.46 1.40
CA LEU A 133 -0.74 -20.08 1.22
C LEU A 133 0.49 -19.17 1.16
N TYR A 134 0.51 -18.29 0.16
CA TYR A 134 1.60 -17.35 -0.10
C TYR A 134 1.05 -15.93 -0.13
N ASP A 135 1.77 -15.02 0.50
CA ASP A 135 1.57 -13.58 0.33
C ASP A 135 2.32 -13.15 -0.92
N VAL A 136 1.58 -12.86 -1.98
CA VAL A 136 2.16 -12.62 -3.30
C VAL A 136 2.15 -11.14 -3.67
N GLY A 137 1.53 -10.27 -2.87
CA GLY A 137 1.49 -8.84 -3.16
C GLY A 137 0.27 -8.10 -2.64
N LEU A 138 -0.06 -6.99 -3.29
CA LEU A 138 -1.17 -6.12 -2.95
C LEU A 138 -1.97 -5.66 -4.17
N VAL A 139 -3.23 -5.34 -3.93
CA VAL A 139 -4.11 -4.67 -4.88
C VAL A 139 -4.73 -3.43 -4.25
N VAL A 140 -4.65 -2.32 -4.97
CA VAL A 140 -5.35 -1.08 -4.63
C VAL A 140 -6.62 -0.99 -5.46
N VAL A 141 -7.78 -0.99 -4.79
CA VAL A 141 -9.08 -0.78 -5.43
C VAL A 141 -9.53 0.66 -5.23
N ARG A 142 -9.46 1.45 -6.30
CA ARG A 142 -9.93 2.84 -6.35
C ARG A 142 -11.44 2.91 -6.51
N PRO A 143 -12.11 3.97 -6.03
CA PRO A 143 -13.49 4.23 -6.40
C PRO A 143 -13.62 4.39 -7.91
N SER A 144 -14.81 4.15 -8.44
CA SER A 144 -15.17 4.43 -9.84
C SER A 144 -15.20 5.92 -10.19
N CYS A 145 -14.80 6.80 -9.26
CA CYS A 145 -14.65 8.22 -9.50
C CYS A 145 -13.61 8.49 -10.60
N ALA A 146 -13.87 9.49 -11.45
CA ALA A 146 -12.89 9.93 -12.43
C ALA A 146 -11.62 10.43 -11.74
N VAL A 147 -10.44 10.04 -12.22
CA VAL A 147 -9.16 10.56 -11.72
C VAL A 147 -9.12 12.08 -11.96
N PRO A 148 -8.72 12.92 -10.97
CA PRO A 148 -8.08 12.59 -9.68
C PRO A 148 -9.01 12.57 -8.46
N LEU A 149 -10.32 12.37 -8.65
CA LEU A 149 -11.31 12.47 -7.58
C LEU A 149 -11.25 11.30 -6.58
N VAL A 150 -11.64 11.57 -5.34
CA VAL A 150 -11.73 10.63 -4.22
C VAL A 150 -13.17 10.49 -3.74
N LEU A 151 -13.52 9.32 -3.20
CA LEU A 151 -14.85 9.04 -2.67
C LEU A 151 -14.97 9.49 -1.21
N VAL A 152 -15.89 10.43 -0.95
CA VAL A 152 -16.27 10.91 0.38
C VAL A 152 -17.77 10.75 0.55
N ASP A 153 -18.20 9.89 1.47
CA ASP A 153 -19.60 9.75 1.87
C ASP A 153 -20.58 9.56 0.68
N GLY A 154 -20.12 8.84 -0.35
CA GLY A 154 -20.91 8.54 -1.57
C GLY A 154 -20.76 9.55 -2.71
N ALA A 155 -20.01 10.64 -2.52
CA ALA A 155 -19.73 11.64 -3.55
C ALA A 155 -18.26 11.64 -3.97
N CYS A 156 -18.01 11.85 -5.27
CA CYS A 156 -16.66 12.06 -5.80
C CYS A 156 -16.28 13.54 -5.62
N VAL A 157 -15.20 13.80 -4.88
CA VAL A 157 -14.68 15.14 -4.62
C VAL A 157 -13.18 15.20 -4.89
N GLU A 158 -12.63 16.38 -5.12
CA GLU A 158 -11.20 16.50 -5.45
C GLU A 158 -10.29 16.16 -4.26
N HIS A 159 -10.70 16.48 -3.02
CA HIS A 159 -9.83 16.41 -1.84
C HIS A 159 -10.58 15.82 -0.64
N CYS A 160 -9.88 15.05 0.19
CA CYS A 160 -10.44 14.59 1.46
C CYS A 160 -10.63 15.78 2.43
N PRO A 161 -11.71 15.79 3.23
CA PRO A 161 -11.84 16.69 4.36
C PRO A 161 -10.65 16.55 5.31
N ARG A 162 -10.25 17.63 6.00
CA ARG A 162 -9.09 17.66 6.90
C ARG A 162 -9.14 16.63 8.05
N THR A 163 -10.31 16.08 8.35
CA THR A 163 -10.54 15.07 9.39
C THR A 163 -10.42 13.63 8.89
N LYS A 164 -10.17 13.42 7.59
CA LYS A 164 -10.09 12.11 6.94
C LYS A 164 -8.77 11.99 6.18
N ILE A 165 -8.28 10.77 6.03
CA ILE A 165 -7.11 10.43 5.21
C ILE A 165 -7.55 9.66 3.96
N PRO A 166 -6.97 9.94 2.79
CA PRO A 166 -7.21 9.15 1.59
C PRO A 166 -6.52 7.79 1.74
N VAL A 167 -7.29 6.71 1.58
CA VAL A 167 -6.79 5.34 1.51
C VAL A 167 -7.44 4.68 0.30
N ALA A 168 -6.64 4.26 -0.68
CA ALA A 168 -7.12 3.71 -1.95
C ALA A 168 -8.22 4.57 -2.63
N GLY A 169 -8.05 5.89 -2.60
CA GLY A 169 -9.00 6.84 -3.19
C GLY A 169 -10.32 7.03 -2.41
N LYS A 170 -10.51 6.37 -1.26
CA LYS A 170 -11.62 6.63 -0.34
C LYS A 170 -11.13 7.41 0.87
N CYS A 171 -11.87 8.44 1.27
CA CYS A 171 -11.53 9.20 2.47
C CYS A 171 -12.08 8.48 3.70
N THR A 172 -11.17 8.02 4.55
CA THR A 172 -11.51 7.30 5.79
C THR A 172 -11.13 8.13 6.99
N ALA A 173 -11.89 8.01 8.09
CA ALA A 173 -11.47 8.60 9.35
C ALA A 173 -10.12 7.97 9.75
N PRO A 174 -9.17 8.76 10.28
CA PRO A 174 -7.94 8.21 10.83
C PRO A 174 -8.34 7.23 11.93
N ARG A 175 -8.22 5.92 11.66
CA ARG A 175 -8.28 4.94 12.74
C ARG A 175 -7.14 5.29 13.69
N ALA A 176 -7.42 5.30 14.99
CA ALA A 176 -6.39 5.53 16.00
C ALA A 176 -5.14 4.70 15.62
N CYS A 177 -4.03 5.42 15.45
CA CYS A 177 -2.82 4.98 14.80
C CYS A 177 -2.42 3.52 15.13
N VAL A 178 -2.36 2.62 14.13
CA VAL A 178 -1.78 1.27 14.29
C VAL A 178 -0.34 1.19 13.77
N ILE A 179 0.20 2.26 13.17
CA ILE A 179 1.64 2.33 12.83
C ILE A 179 2.17 3.67 13.32
N ALA A 180 2.86 3.64 14.46
CA ALA A 180 3.37 4.81 15.19
C ALA A 180 4.35 5.70 14.41
N VAL A 181 4.79 5.30 13.21
CA VAL A 181 5.81 6.03 12.45
C VAL A 181 5.22 7.07 11.48
N VAL A 182 4.00 6.87 10.96
CA VAL A 182 3.38 7.80 9.99
C VAL A 182 2.57 8.92 10.68
N CYS A 183 1.95 8.66 11.84
CA CYS A 183 1.20 9.69 12.55
C CYS A 183 2.08 10.86 13.04
N VAL A 184 3.32 10.60 13.42
CA VAL A 184 4.20 11.64 13.99
C VAL A 184 4.61 12.64 12.90
N ILE A 185 4.88 12.16 11.68
CA ILE A 185 5.33 13.02 10.57
C ILE A 185 4.20 13.94 10.09
N GLN A 186 2.96 13.46 9.99
CA GLN A 186 1.83 14.30 9.56
C GLN A 186 1.33 15.28 10.64
N LEU A 187 1.48 14.96 11.94
CA LEU A 187 1.15 15.91 13.01
C LEU A 187 2.17 17.05 13.15
N LEU A 188 3.42 16.82 12.74
CA LEU A 188 4.50 17.82 12.76
C LEU A 188 4.49 18.75 11.54
N SER A 189 3.81 18.38 10.45
CA SER A 189 3.74 19.16 9.21
C SER A 189 2.57 20.17 9.16
N MET A 190 1.70 20.20 10.18
CA MET A 190 0.57 21.15 10.21
C MET A 190 0.96 22.51 10.80
N PRO A 191 0.71 23.64 10.11
CA PRO A 191 0.96 24.97 10.65
C PRO A 191 0.00 25.25 11.82
N GLY A 192 0.54 25.41 13.03
CA GLY A 192 -0.21 25.83 14.23
C GLY A 192 -0.19 24.87 15.43
N THR A 193 0.43 23.69 15.35
CA THR A 193 0.40 22.67 16.43
C THR A 193 1.47 22.83 17.53
N HIS A 194 2.34 23.84 17.46
CA HIS A 194 3.43 24.03 18.44
C HIS A 194 3.00 24.22 19.90
N ARG A 195 1.75 24.62 20.17
CA ARG A 195 1.27 24.83 21.55
C ARG A 195 0.54 23.64 22.18
N LEU A 196 0.13 22.63 21.40
CA LEU A 196 -0.57 21.44 21.95
C LEU A 196 0.40 20.36 22.44
N ILE A 197 1.57 20.23 21.82
CA ILE A 197 2.56 19.18 22.14
C ILE A 197 3.15 19.37 23.55
N ARG A 198 3.31 20.62 24.02
CA ARG A 198 3.78 20.91 25.39
C ARG A 198 2.76 20.57 26.49
N ARG A 199 1.46 20.47 26.18
CA ARG A 199 0.43 20.09 27.17
C ARG A 199 0.16 18.58 27.20
N LEU A 200 0.31 17.88 26.08
CA LEU A 200 0.17 16.43 26.04
C LEU A 200 1.32 15.71 26.75
N ALA A 201 2.54 16.27 26.70
CA ALA A 201 3.69 15.72 27.43
C ALA A 201 3.61 15.85 28.97
N MET A 202 2.67 16.63 29.53
CA MET A 202 2.50 16.77 30.99
C MET A 202 1.33 15.96 31.57
N LEU A 203 0.45 15.38 30.74
CA LEU A 203 -0.77 14.70 31.21
C LEU A 203 -0.72 13.17 31.11
N SER A 204 0.33 12.58 30.53
CA SER A 204 0.52 11.12 30.51
C SER A 204 1.65 10.69 31.43
N GLY A 205 1.45 10.79 32.74
CA GLY A 205 2.37 10.26 33.76
C GLY A 205 2.38 8.72 33.87
N SER A 206 2.09 7.97 32.81
CA SER A 206 2.01 6.50 32.89
C SER A 206 2.42 5.72 31.63
N VAL A 207 3.17 6.31 30.70
CA VAL A 207 3.84 5.55 29.62
C VAL A 207 5.29 6.01 29.46
N ALA A 208 6.01 6.13 30.57
CA ALA A 208 7.43 6.46 30.60
C ALA A 208 8.29 5.22 30.87
N GLY A 209 8.05 4.15 30.10
CA GLY A 209 8.83 2.93 30.24
C GLY A 209 8.80 2.12 28.96
N LEU A 210 9.40 2.63 27.87
CA LEU A 210 9.94 1.82 26.75
C LEU A 210 10.53 2.65 25.58
N LEU A 211 11.06 3.85 25.81
CA LEU A 211 11.87 4.53 24.79
C LEU A 211 13.12 5.09 25.45
N THR A 212 14.27 4.53 25.10
CA THR A 212 15.58 4.96 25.61
C THR A 212 16.09 6.14 24.80
N GLN A 213 16.95 6.94 25.40
CA GLN A 213 17.47 8.22 24.89
C GLN A 213 18.20 8.13 23.53
N GLN A 214 18.50 6.91 23.04
CA GLN A 214 19.05 6.68 21.70
C GLN A 214 18.03 6.87 20.58
N ASP A 215 16.73 6.66 20.84
CA ASP A 215 15.67 6.79 19.83
C ASP A 215 15.39 8.26 19.45
N TYR A 216 15.72 9.20 20.33
CA TYR A 216 15.55 10.63 20.07
C TYR A 216 16.65 11.22 19.17
N MET A 217 17.85 10.65 19.17
CA MET A 217 18.98 11.16 18.35
C MET A 217 18.92 10.68 16.90
N LEU A 218 18.24 9.56 16.62
CA LEU A 218 18.05 9.10 15.24
C LEU A 218 17.02 9.94 14.48
N ALA A 219 16.01 10.47 15.18
CA ALA A 219 14.93 11.26 14.59
C ALA A 219 15.37 12.66 14.13
N ILE A 220 16.42 13.24 14.71
CA ILE A 220 16.90 14.60 14.37
C ILE A 220 17.85 14.59 13.17
N ARG A 221 18.38 13.43 12.76
CA ARG A 221 19.32 13.33 11.62
C ARG A 221 18.67 13.16 10.25
N MET A 222 17.34 13.01 10.17
CA MET A 222 16.64 12.73 8.89
C MET A 222 15.88 13.94 8.32
N THR A 223 15.96 15.11 8.95
CA THR A 223 15.38 16.36 8.42
C THR A 223 16.50 17.33 8.04
N ASP A 224 17.11 17.12 6.88
CA ASP A 224 17.57 18.19 5.97
C ASP A 224 18.39 17.62 4.82
N PRO A 225 17.99 17.85 3.55
CA PRO A 225 18.94 17.83 2.46
C PRO A 225 18.82 19.13 1.65
N TYR A 226 19.14 20.29 2.25
CA TYR A 226 19.56 21.48 1.50
C TYR A 226 20.27 22.47 2.44
N GLU A 227 21.54 22.21 2.76
CA GLU A 227 22.52 23.30 2.83
C GLU A 227 23.93 22.74 2.61
N SER A 228 24.53 23.20 1.53
CA SER A 228 25.92 22.94 1.18
C SER A 228 26.83 23.90 1.94
N SER A 229 27.98 23.38 2.38
CA SER A 229 29.24 24.12 2.61
C SER A 229 29.52 24.69 4.02
N ALA A 230 30.63 24.20 4.59
CA ALA A 230 31.54 24.85 5.54
C ALA A 230 31.06 25.14 6.98
N ALA A 231 31.58 24.39 7.96
CA ALA A 231 32.67 24.87 8.81
C ALA A 231 33.05 23.85 9.91
N LEU A 232 34.35 23.61 9.99
CA LEU A 232 35.12 22.96 11.05
C LEU A 232 34.94 23.68 12.40
N VAL A 233 34.71 22.99 13.52
CA VAL A 233 35.37 23.28 14.83
C VAL A 233 35.44 22.00 15.67
N ARG A 234 36.68 21.57 15.94
CA ARG A 234 37.09 20.62 16.99
C ARG A 234 36.68 21.15 18.37
N LEU A 235 36.30 20.26 19.29
CA LEU A 235 36.71 20.41 20.69
C LEU A 235 36.80 19.04 21.37
N HIS A 236 38.04 18.57 21.50
CA HIS A 236 38.45 17.67 22.57
C HIS A 236 38.45 18.46 23.89
N ARG A 237 37.73 17.95 24.90
CA ARG A 237 38.30 17.54 26.18
C ARG A 237 37.25 16.80 27.01
#